data_AF-G4Q3Y6-F1
#
_entry.id   AF-G4Q3Y6-F1
#
_cell.length_a   1.000
_cell.length_b   1.000
_cell.length_c   1.000
_cell.angle_alpha   90.00
_cell.angle_beta   90.00
_cell.angle_gamma   90.00
#
_symmetry.space_group_name_H-M   'P 1'
#
loop_
_entity.id
_entity.type
_entity.pdbx_description
1 polymer ?
#
loop_
_entity_poly.entity_id
_entity_poly.type
_entity_poly.pdbx_seq_one_letter_code
_entity_poly.pdbx_strand_id
1 'polypeptide(L)'
;MLDVKRAYRIARSHIYMIPGIGKAVGADTREKELIRDIEVKHRGKVVKVVRPEKWLEVVHHVLRGLPCEVRKAVEWHYFEGDSAVKISYKSYVGVRTLYDWFDDFVRDVAVVAVAEKLIR
;
A
#
# COMPACT_ATOMS: atom_id res chain seq x y z
N MET A 1 -6.92 -9.74 -20.23
CA MET A 1 -7.19 -9.78 -18.78
C MET A 1 -5.86 -9.79 -18.05
N LEU A 2 -5.64 -8.84 -17.15
CA LEU A 2 -4.47 -8.81 -16.28
C LEU A 2 -4.61 -9.98 -15.28
N ASP A 3 -3.60 -10.85 -15.18
CA ASP A 3 -3.60 -11.95 -14.21
C ASP A 3 -3.70 -11.36 -12.80
N VAL A 4 -4.68 -11.81 -12.00
CA VAL A 4 -4.88 -11.40 -10.60
C VAL A 4 -3.60 -11.57 -9.78
N LYS A 5 -2.80 -12.60 -10.07
CA LYS A 5 -1.49 -12.81 -9.41
C LYS A 5 -0.47 -11.72 -9.77
N ARG A 6 -0.55 -11.13 -10.96
CA ARG A 6 0.30 -10.02 -11.37
C ARG A 6 -0.16 -8.71 -10.71
N ALA A 7 -1.47 -8.46 -10.68
CA ALA A 7 -2.05 -7.31 -10.00
C ALA A 7 -1.70 -7.29 -8.50
N TYR A 8 -1.87 -8.42 -7.81
CA TYR A 8 -1.52 -8.58 -6.40
C TYR A 8 -0.03 -8.28 -6.14
N ARG A 9 0.88 -8.82 -6.97
CA ARG A 9 2.33 -8.58 -6.81
C ARG A 9 2.69 -7.09 -6.95
N ILE A 10 2.09 -6.42 -7.93
CA ILE A 10 2.31 -4.99 -8.17
C ILE A 10 1.77 -4.18 -6.99
N ALA A 11 0.52 -4.41 -6.58
CA ALA A 11 -0.10 -3.73 -5.45
C ALA A 11 0.71 -3.93 -4.16
N ARG A 12 1.11 -5.17 -3.84
CA ARG A 12 1.93 -5.48 -2.67
C ARG A 12 3.22 -4.66 -2.63
N SER A 13 3.94 -4.59 -3.76
CA SER A 13 5.16 -3.80 -3.86
C SER A 13 4.90 -2.33 -3.62
N HIS A 14 3.81 -1.79 -4.15
CA HIS A 14 3.45 -0.38 -4.01
C HIS A 14 2.99 -0.02 -2.59
N ILE A 15 2.26 -0.92 -1.92
CA ILE A 15 1.86 -0.75 -0.53
C ILE A 15 3.09 -0.67 0.38
N TYR A 16 4.10 -1.52 0.20
CA TYR A 16 5.35 -1.42 0.97
C TYR A 16 6.16 -0.14 0.70
N MET A 17 5.81 0.61 -0.34
CA MET A 17 6.41 1.91 -0.65
C MET A 17 5.60 3.08 -0.12
N ILE A 18 4.40 2.89 0.47
CA ILE A 18 3.52 3.97 0.94
C ILE A 18 4.26 5.01 1.81
N PRO A 19 5.09 4.64 2.80
CA PRO A 19 5.83 5.65 3.57
C PRO A 19 6.76 6.52 2.71
N GLY A 20 7.36 5.93 1.66
CA GLY A 20 8.18 6.65 0.70
C GLY A 20 7.36 7.50 -0.26
N ILE A 21 6.24 6.97 -0.76
CA ILE A 21 5.30 7.67 -1.64
C ILE A 21 4.71 8.90 -0.91
N GLY A 22 4.25 8.74 0.33
CA GLY A 22 3.69 9.82 1.14
C GLY A 22 4.70 10.94 1.42
N LYS A 23 5.95 10.59 1.75
CA LYS A 23 7.03 11.57 1.90
C LYS A 23 7.34 12.30 0.59
N ALA A 24 7.39 11.58 -0.53
CA ALA A 24 7.68 12.16 -1.85
C ALA A 24 6.56 13.07 -2.34
N VAL A 25 5.29 12.72 -2.10
CA VAL A 25 4.12 13.57 -2.44
C VAL A 25 4.03 14.79 -1.51
N GLY A 26 4.43 14.65 -0.24
CA GLY A 26 4.45 15.75 0.73
C GLY A 26 5.62 16.73 0.57
N ALA A 27 6.71 16.31 -0.08
CA ALA A 27 7.82 17.19 -0.44
C ALA A 27 7.37 18.12 -1.59
N ASP A 28 7.39 19.42 -1.32
CA ASP A 28 6.80 20.49 -2.13
C ASP A 28 7.38 20.57 -3.56
N THR A 29 6.55 20.85 -4.57
CA THR A 29 6.99 21.51 -5.82
C THR A 29 5.81 21.93 -6.68
N ARG A 30 5.85 23.20 -7.11
CA ARG A 30 5.07 23.86 -8.18
C ARG A 30 5.04 23.11 -9.54
N GLU A 31 5.64 21.93 -9.63
CA GLU A 31 5.75 21.04 -10.80
C GLU A 31 4.93 19.73 -10.66
N LYS A 32 4.05 19.63 -9.64
CA LYS A 32 3.18 18.45 -9.47
C LYS A 32 2.26 18.16 -10.67
N GLU A 33 2.05 19.14 -11.56
CA GLU A 33 1.32 18.93 -12.82
C GLU A 33 2.09 18.09 -13.87
N LEU A 34 3.40 17.81 -13.66
CA LEU A 34 4.24 17.12 -14.65
C LEU A 34 4.84 15.79 -14.18
N ILE A 35 4.86 15.49 -12.87
CA ILE A 35 5.44 14.25 -12.35
C ILE A 35 4.40 13.13 -12.33
N ARG A 36 4.27 12.44 -13.47
CA ARG A 36 3.44 11.23 -13.57
C ARG A 36 3.98 10.07 -12.75
N ASP A 37 5.30 10.03 -12.49
CA ASP A 37 5.96 8.88 -11.87
C ASP A 37 7.06 9.31 -10.88
N ILE A 38 7.16 8.67 -9.71
CA ILE A 38 8.23 8.91 -8.72
C ILE A 38 9.11 7.67 -8.55
N GLU A 39 10.39 7.86 -8.25
CA GLU A 39 11.30 6.75 -7.91
C GLU A 39 11.44 6.61 -6.40
N VAL A 40 11.12 5.44 -5.87
CA VAL A 40 11.20 5.13 -4.45
C VAL A 40 12.22 4.01 -4.23
N LYS A 41 13.16 4.22 -3.31
CA LYS A 41 14.12 3.18 -2.91
C LYS A 41 13.51 2.29 -1.83
N HIS A 42 13.32 1.00 -2.13
CA HIS A 42 12.84 -0.01 -1.20
C HIS A 42 13.78 -1.22 -1.19
N ARG A 43 14.30 -1.58 0.00
CA ARG A 43 15.23 -2.72 0.20
C ARG A 43 16.41 -2.72 -0.78
N GLY A 44 17.01 -1.56 -1.00
CA GLY A 44 18.14 -1.38 -1.92
C GLY A 44 17.76 -1.33 -3.41
N LYS A 45 16.50 -1.57 -3.78
CA LYS A 45 16.01 -1.46 -5.16
C LYS A 45 15.31 -0.12 -5.38
N VAL A 46 15.60 0.53 -6.50
CA VAL A 46 14.84 1.70 -6.96
C VAL A 46 13.66 1.19 -7.78
N VAL A 47 12.45 1.62 -7.42
CA VAL A 47 11.21 1.24 -8.10
C VAL A 47 10.49 2.50 -8.52
N LYS A 48 10.06 2.53 -9.78
CA LYS A 48 9.27 3.61 -10.35
C LYS A 48 7.78 3.39 -10.05
N VAL A 49 7.15 4.36 -9.39
CA VAL A 49 5.74 4.37 -9.00
C VAL A 49 4.98 5.33 -9.92
N VAL A 50 4.08 4.78 -10.72
CA VAL A 50 3.25 5.53 -11.67
C VAL A 50 1.99 6.06 -10.98
N ARG A 51 1.66 7.34 -11.17
CA ARG A 51 0.53 8.06 -10.54
C ARG A 51 0.51 7.88 -9.01
N PRO A 52 1.58 8.29 -8.30
CA PRO A 52 1.73 8.06 -6.86
C PRO A 52 0.58 8.60 -6.02
N GLU A 53 0.05 9.77 -6.36
CA GLU A 53 -1.10 10.36 -5.67
C GLU A 53 -2.35 9.47 -5.80
N LYS A 54 -2.59 8.92 -7.00
CA LYS A 54 -3.71 8.02 -7.22
C LYS A 54 -3.55 6.67 -6.50
N TRP A 55 -2.31 6.18 -6.35
CA TRP A 55 -2.04 5.02 -5.49
C TRP A 55 -2.37 5.31 -4.02
N LEU A 56 -1.98 6.48 -3.50
CA LEU A 56 -2.34 6.89 -2.14
C LEU A 56 -3.86 6.98 -1.98
N GLU A 57 -4.58 7.57 -2.95
CA GLU A 57 -6.05 7.62 -2.93
C GLU A 57 -6.67 6.21 -2.87
N VAL A 58 -6.20 5.29 -3.72
CA VAL A 58 -6.70 3.90 -3.75
C VAL A 58 -6.45 3.20 -2.41
N VAL A 59 -5.24 3.32 -1.88
CA VAL A 59 -4.87 2.75 -0.58
C VAL A 59 -5.77 3.32 0.53
N HIS A 60 -5.93 4.64 0.59
CA HIS A 60 -6.77 5.28 1.60
C HIS A 60 -8.25 4.93 1.43
N HIS A 61 -8.74 4.76 0.20
CA HIS A 61 -10.10 4.33 -0.07
C HIS A 61 -10.36 2.94 0.53
N VAL A 62 -9.50 1.96 0.23
CA VAL A 62 -9.61 0.61 0.80
C VAL A 62 -9.48 0.65 2.32
N LEU A 63 -8.49 1.37 2.83
CA LEU A 63 -8.24 1.51 4.28
C LEU A 63 -9.47 2.05 5.04
N ARG A 64 -10.19 3.02 4.46
CA ARG A 64 -11.42 3.60 5.06
C ARG A 64 -12.59 2.63 5.08
N GLY A 65 -12.61 1.65 4.18
CA GLY A 65 -13.64 0.61 4.11
C GLY A 65 -13.43 -0.54 5.11
N LEU A 66 -12.26 -0.63 5.74
CA LEU A 66 -11.94 -1.72 6.67
C LEU A 66 -12.58 -1.53 8.06
N PRO A 67 -12.91 -2.64 8.76
CA PRO A 67 -13.23 -2.60 10.18
C PRO A 67 -12.10 -1.96 11.00
N CYS A 68 -12.46 -1.31 12.10
CA CYS A 68 -11.52 -0.51 12.89
C CYS A 68 -10.27 -1.28 13.36
N GLU A 69 -10.41 -2.53 13.80
CA GLU A 69 -9.27 -3.34 14.25
C GLU A 69 -8.34 -3.73 13.10
N VAL A 70 -8.91 -4.10 11.96
CA VAL A 70 -8.16 -4.50 10.76
C VAL A 70 -7.40 -3.31 10.23
N ARG A 71 -8.06 -2.14 10.14
CA ARG A 71 -7.43 -0.89 9.75
C ARG A 71 -6.23 -0.55 10.62
N LYS A 72 -6.36 -0.60 11.95
CA LYS A 72 -5.24 -0.32 12.87
C LYS A 72 -4.07 -1.29 12.66
N ALA A 73 -4.35 -2.58 12.47
CA ALA A 73 -3.32 -3.57 12.19
C ALA A 73 -2.59 -3.28 10.87
N VAL A 74 -3.33 -2.92 9.81
CA VAL A 74 -2.78 -2.52 8.51
C VAL A 74 -1.93 -1.25 8.62
N GLU A 75 -2.40 -0.25 9.38
CA GLU A 75 -1.67 0.99 9.66
C GLU A 75 -0.33 0.71 10.36
N TRP A 76 -0.36 -0.07 11.44
CA TRP A 76 0.86 -0.48 12.14
C TRP A 76 1.83 -1.22 11.22
N HIS A 77 1.33 -2.13 10.37
CA HIS A 77 2.21 -2.93 9.52
C HIS A 77 2.85 -2.12 8.38
N TYR A 78 2.05 -1.36 7.63
CA TYR A 78 2.52 -0.73 6.39
C TYR A 78 2.96 0.72 6.54
N PHE A 79 2.47 1.43 7.56
CA PHE A 79 2.77 2.85 7.77
C PHE A 79 3.77 3.05 8.90
N GLU A 80 3.65 2.28 9.99
CA GLU A 80 4.61 2.32 11.10
C GLU A 80 5.75 1.30 10.97
N GLY A 81 5.59 0.28 10.12
CA GLY A 81 6.61 -0.74 9.85
C GLY A 81 6.73 -1.83 10.91
N ASP A 82 5.69 -2.02 11.73
CA ASP A 82 5.68 -3.05 12.75
C ASP A 82 5.57 -4.46 12.16
N SER A 83 6.25 -5.42 12.78
CA SER A 83 6.13 -6.83 12.41
C SER A 83 4.79 -7.41 12.88
N ALA A 84 4.30 -8.45 12.19
CA ALA A 84 3.08 -9.16 12.59
C ALA A 84 3.17 -9.71 14.02
N VAL A 85 4.36 -10.13 14.46
CA VAL A 85 4.62 -10.57 15.83
C VAL A 85 4.42 -9.42 16.83
N LYS A 86 5.01 -8.24 16.56
CA LYS A 86 4.84 -7.06 17.42
C LYS A 86 3.38 -6.61 17.48
N ILE A 87 2.68 -6.64 16.36
CA ILE A 87 1.25 -6.31 16.28
C ILE A 87 0.41 -7.32 17.09
N SER A 88 0.71 -8.61 16.96
CA SER A 88 0.03 -9.68 17.70
C SER A 88 0.10 -9.45 19.21
N TYR A 89 1.25 -9.04 19.74
CA TYR A 89 1.39 -8.68 21.15
C TYR A 89 0.60 -7.43 21.55
N LYS A 90 0.43 -6.46 20.64
CA LYS A 90 -0.31 -5.20 20.90
C LYS A 90 -1.82 -5.39 20.86
N SER A 91 -2.33 -6.21 19.94
CA SER A 91 -3.77 -6.37 19.68
C SER A 91 -4.36 -7.68 20.21
N TYR A 92 -3.54 -8.60 20.71
CA TYR A 92 -3.93 -9.96 21.08
C TYR A 92 -4.54 -10.78 19.91
N VAL A 93 -4.30 -10.36 18.67
CA VAL A 93 -4.72 -11.08 17.47
C VAL A 93 -3.65 -12.09 17.07
N GLY A 94 -4.05 -13.29 16.67
CA GLY A 94 -3.12 -14.32 16.20
C GLY A 94 -2.33 -13.89 14.95
N VAL A 95 -1.03 -14.22 14.90
CA VAL A 95 -0.14 -13.86 13.78
C VAL A 95 -0.67 -14.32 12.42
N ARG A 96 -1.29 -15.52 12.37
CA ARG A 96 -1.90 -16.03 11.13
C ARG A 96 -3.03 -15.14 10.64
N THR A 97 -3.95 -14.77 11.53
CA THR A 97 -5.07 -13.88 11.25
C THR A 97 -4.59 -12.51 10.76
N LEU A 98 -3.50 -11.98 11.32
CA LEU A 98 -2.90 -10.74 10.84
C LEU A 98 -2.40 -10.87 9.40
N TYR A 99 -1.74 -11.97 9.04
CA TYR A 99 -1.32 -12.19 7.66
C TYR A 99 -2.50 -12.34 6.70
N ASP A 100 -3.57 -13.01 7.12
CA ASP A 100 -4.79 -13.11 6.32
C ASP A 100 -5.38 -11.70 6.05
N TRP A 101 -5.46 -10.85 7.07
CA TRP A 101 -5.91 -9.46 6.91
C TRP A 101 -5.01 -8.63 6.00
N PHE A 102 -3.68 -8.77 6.12
CA PHE A 102 -2.74 -8.06 5.26
C PHE A 102 -2.86 -8.50 3.80
N ASP A 103 -3.02 -9.81 3.56
CA ASP A 103 -3.20 -10.35 2.21
C ASP A 103 -4.53 -9.90 1.60
N ASP A 104 -5.62 -9.91 2.36
CA ASP A 104 -6.92 -9.43 1.89
C ASP A 104 -6.89 -7.93 1.59
N PHE A 105 -6.27 -7.12 2.44
CA PHE A 105 -6.06 -5.69 2.17
C PHE A 105 -5.29 -5.46 0.85
N VAL A 106 -4.20 -6.21 0.61
CA VAL A 106 -3.43 -6.08 -0.63
C VAL A 106 -4.24 -6.51 -1.85
N ARG A 107 -5.08 -7.55 -1.72
CA ARG A 107 -5.99 -7.98 -2.79
C ARG A 107 -7.00 -6.90 -3.12
N ASP A 108 -7.62 -6.30 -2.12
CA ASP A 108 -8.62 -5.24 -2.32
C ASP A 108 -7.99 -4.00 -2.99
N VAL A 109 -6.79 -3.60 -2.55
CA VAL A 109 -6.02 -2.54 -3.22
C VAL A 109 -5.71 -2.91 -4.67
N ALA A 110 -5.34 -4.17 -4.95
CA ALA A 110 -5.07 -4.62 -6.31
C ALA A 110 -6.33 -4.53 -7.20
N VAL A 111 -7.49 -4.94 -6.70
CA VAL A 111 -8.76 -4.88 -7.42
C VAL A 111 -9.11 -3.43 -7.77
N VAL A 112 -9.05 -2.53 -6.79
CA VAL A 112 -9.35 -1.10 -7.00
C VAL A 112 -8.32 -0.47 -7.94
N ALA A 113 -7.03 -0.80 -7.79
CA ALA A 113 -5.98 -0.28 -8.67
C ALA A 113 -6.13 -0.73 -10.14
N VAL A 114 -6.61 -1.95 -10.38
CA VAL A 114 -6.97 -2.43 -11.72
C VAL A 114 -8.16 -1.65 -12.28
N ALA A 115 -9.21 -1.45 -11.47
CA ALA A 115 -10.37 -0.65 -11.87
C ALA A 115 -10.01 0.80 -12.22
N GLU A 116 -9.09 1.39 -11.45
CA GLU A 116 -8.53 2.75 -11.64
C GLU A 116 -7.45 2.83 -12.74
N LYS A 117 -7.19 1.71 -13.44
CA LYS A 117 -6.20 1.59 -14.53
C LYS A 117 -4.78 2.00 -14.11
N LEU A 118 -4.44 1.79 -12.84
CA LEU A 118 -3.09 2.00 -12.29
C LEU A 118 -2.15 0.83 -12.60
N ILE A 119 -2.72 -0.34 -12.83
CA ILE A 119 -2.00 -1.56 -13.19
C ILE A 119 -2.38 -1.94 -14.62
N ARG A 120 -1.39 -2.15 -15.50
CA ARG A 120 -1.55 -2.56 -16.91
C ARG A 120 -0.86 -3.88 -17.23
#